data_AF-A0A7X7FP65-F1
#
_entry.id   AF-A0A7X7FP65-F1
#
_cell.length_a   1.000
_cell.length_b   1.000
_cell.length_c   1.000
_cell.angle_alpha   90.00
_cell.angle_beta   90.00
_cell.angle_gamma   90.00
#
_symmetry.space_group_name_H-M   'P 1'
#
loop_
_entity.id
_entity.type
_entity.pdbx_description
1 polymer ?
#
loop_
_entity_poly.entity_id
_entity_poly.type
_entity_poly.pdbx_seq_one_letter_code
_entity_poly.pdbx_strand_id
1 'polypeptide(L)'
;MRSATMIGFVCAVMSSVVAQALAGAASRPADVPQCEIVSVKRIWNEAPHNAFTDLIRFQDKWYCTFRESEGHVGGDGKLRVLESADGDKWSSAALLAEEGVDLRDPKLSTTADGRLMMVAGGSIYKGKELVGRRPRVAFAKDGHQWSAPQPVLSDGEWLWRVTWHDGRAYGVSYDGASKEKTGEWPLTLWSSKDGIQYERITALEVTDRPNETTLRFMPDGEMIALVRRESGNTHGWIGQSRKPYTKWTWHEIGHRLGGPDFIHLPDGRMWAASRSYGREAKTVLAAFSPTSYQPVLTFPSGGDCSYPGLVWHDNLLWMSYYSSHEGKTSIYLARVKIGPAAATRAVQE
;
A
#
# COMPACT_ATOMS: atom_id res chain seq x y z
N MET A 1 -85.32 -8.25 47.97
CA MET A 1 -84.92 -6.92 47.48
C MET A 1 -83.41 -6.92 47.21
N ARG A 2 -82.89 -5.85 46.59
CA ARG A 2 -81.48 -5.36 46.50
C ARG A 2 -80.51 -5.93 47.56
N SER A 3 -79.21 -6.17 47.31
CA SER A 3 -78.35 -5.89 46.13
C SER A 3 -77.07 -6.77 46.12
N ALA A 4 -76.18 -6.58 45.12
CA ALA A 4 -74.81 -7.12 45.04
C ALA A 4 -73.89 -6.67 46.21
N THR A 5 -72.61 -7.06 46.39
CA THR A 5 -71.48 -7.45 45.49
C THR A 5 -70.38 -8.14 46.37
N MET A 6 -69.15 -8.60 46.02
CA MET A 6 -68.24 -8.64 44.84
C MET A 6 -67.07 -9.66 45.08
N ILE A 7 -66.33 -10.05 44.02
CA ILE A 7 -64.99 -10.75 44.02
C ILE A 7 -64.97 -12.22 44.53
N GLY A 8 -64.31 -13.18 43.86
CA GLY A 8 -63.61 -13.13 42.57
C GLY A 8 -63.01 -14.48 42.14
N PHE A 9 -62.88 -14.70 40.83
CA PHE A 9 -62.31 -15.92 40.22
C PHE A 9 -60.87 -15.68 39.78
N VAL A 10 -59.97 -16.66 40.02
CA VAL A 10 -58.61 -16.67 39.44
C VAL A 10 -58.62 -17.53 38.18
N CYS A 11 -58.74 -16.90 37.01
CA CYS A 11 -58.51 -17.58 35.73
C CYS A 11 -57.02 -17.54 35.37
N ALA A 12 -56.39 -18.70 35.32
CA ALA A 12 -55.03 -18.83 34.79
C ALA A 12 -55.06 -18.70 33.25
N VAL A 13 -54.49 -17.61 32.73
CA VAL A 13 -54.31 -17.41 31.28
C VAL A 13 -52.97 -18.00 30.85
N MET A 14 -52.99 -19.04 30.02
CA MET A 14 -51.79 -19.51 29.33
C MET A 14 -51.44 -18.56 28.18
N SER A 15 -50.57 -17.59 28.45
CA SER A 15 -50.00 -16.74 27.40
C SER A 15 -48.96 -17.52 26.58
N SER A 16 -49.37 -18.02 25.42
CA SER A 16 -48.48 -18.69 24.46
C SER A 16 -47.51 -17.67 23.83
N VAL A 17 -46.28 -17.61 24.33
CA VAL A 17 -45.23 -16.74 23.78
C VAL A 17 -44.76 -17.29 22.43
N VAL A 18 -45.29 -16.73 21.34
CA VAL A 18 -44.77 -16.99 19.99
C VAL A 18 -43.44 -16.24 19.85
N ALA A 19 -42.35 -16.98 20.00
CA ALA A 19 -41.01 -16.45 19.74
C ALA A 19 -40.82 -16.19 18.24
N GLN A 20 -41.11 -14.96 17.80
CA GLN A 20 -40.75 -14.51 16.46
C GLN A 20 -39.23 -14.45 16.35
N ALA A 21 -38.64 -15.46 15.70
CA ALA A 21 -37.25 -15.45 15.32
C ALA A 21 -37.04 -14.35 14.26
N LEU A 22 -36.64 -13.16 14.70
CA LEU A 22 -36.10 -12.12 13.83
C LEU A 22 -34.78 -12.63 13.25
N ALA A 23 -34.90 -13.35 12.13
CA ALA A 23 -33.78 -13.70 11.27
C ALA A 23 -33.21 -12.40 10.71
N GLY A 24 -32.25 -11.82 11.43
CA GLY A 24 -31.53 -10.63 11.00
C GLY A 24 -30.99 -10.87 9.61
N ALA A 25 -31.44 -10.07 8.64
CA ALA A 25 -31.01 -10.20 7.25
C ALA A 25 -29.51 -9.94 7.20
N ALA A 26 -28.72 -11.01 7.13
CA ALA A 26 -27.29 -10.92 6.90
C ALA A 26 -27.10 -10.14 5.60
N SER A 27 -26.54 -8.94 5.71
CA SER A 27 -26.21 -8.14 4.55
C SER A 27 -25.31 -8.99 3.65
N ARG A 28 -25.73 -9.17 2.39
CA ARG A 28 -24.82 -9.70 1.37
C ARG A 28 -23.56 -8.83 1.41
N PRO A 29 -22.35 -9.42 1.26
CA PRO A 29 -21.18 -8.63 0.92
C PRO A 29 -21.56 -7.73 -0.24
N ALA A 30 -21.32 -6.42 -0.12
CA ALA A 30 -21.64 -5.47 -1.18
C ALA A 30 -21.01 -5.97 -2.48
N ASP A 31 -21.81 -6.06 -3.55
CA ASP A 31 -21.45 -6.81 -4.77
C ASP A 31 -20.09 -6.36 -5.33
N VAL A 32 -19.05 -7.12 -4.97
CA VAL A 32 -17.67 -6.82 -5.33
C VAL A 32 -17.55 -6.90 -6.85
N PRO A 33 -17.06 -5.84 -7.52
CA PRO A 33 -16.84 -5.88 -8.97
C PRO A 33 -15.96 -7.07 -9.35
N GLN A 34 -16.41 -7.87 -10.32
CA GLN A 34 -15.65 -9.02 -10.79
C GLN A 34 -14.27 -8.58 -11.30
N CYS A 35 -13.20 -9.08 -10.67
CA CYS A 35 -11.83 -8.83 -11.11
C CYS A 35 -11.27 -10.06 -11.84
N GLU A 36 -10.64 -9.83 -13.00
CA GLU A 36 -10.15 -10.86 -13.91
C GLU A 36 -8.68 -10.59 -14.24
N ILE A 37 -7.79 -11.55 -13.99
CA ILE A 37 -6.39 -11.47 -14.44
C ILE A 37 -6.36 -11.73 -15.95
N VAL A 38 -6.12 -10.67 -16.73
CA VAL A 38 -6.04 -10.72 -18.20
C VAL A 38 -4.69 -11.32 -18.62
N SER A 39 -3.62 -11.00 -17.89
CA SER A 39 -2.29 -11.58 -18.12
C SER A 39 -1.38 -11.42 -16.91
N VAL A 40 -0.45 -12.35 -16.71
CA VAL A 40 0.77 -12.18 -15.91
C VAL A 40 1.96 -12.52 -16.79
N LYS A 41 3.00 -11.69 -16.77
CA LYS A 41 4.27 -11.92 -17.47
C LYS A 41 5.43 -11.68 -16.51
N ARG A 42 6.43 -12.58 -16.49
CA ARG A 42 7.71 -12.32 -15.82
C ARG A 42 8.51 -11.36 -16.71
N ILE A 43 8.83 -10.17 -16.20
CA ILE A 43 9.50 -9.10 -16.96
C ILE A 43 11.00 -8.99 -16.63
N TRP A 44 11.46 -9.59 -15.52
CA TRP A 44 12.88 -9.61 -15.16
C TRP A 44 13.21 -10.74 -14.18
N ASN A 45 14.40 -11.32 -14.31
CA ASN A 45 14.93 -12.33 -13.39
C ASN A 45 16.46 -12.43 -13.40
N GLU A 46 17.20 -11.36 -13.69
CA GLU A 46 18.66 -11.43 -13.85
C GLU A 46 19.40 -11.66 -12.52
N ALA A 47 19.28 -10.74 -11.55
CA ALA A 47 20.02 -10.82 -10.28
C ALA A 47 19.61 -12.04 -9.42
N PRO A 48 20.44 -12.50 -8.46
CA PRO A 48 20.07 -13.55 -7.52
C PRO A 48 18.79 -13.24 -6.72
N HIS A 49 18.61 -11.98 -6.32
CA HIS A 49 17.39 -11.47 -5.68
C HIS A 49 16.90 -10.19 -6.41
N ASN A 50 15.62 -10.18 -6.79
CA ASN A 50 14.96 -9.04 -7.45
C ASN A 50 13.65 -8.74 -6.70
N ALA A 51 13.52 -7.57 -6.06
CA ALA A 51 12.39 -7.32 -5.15
C ALA A 51 12.01 -5.84 -4.92
N PHE A 52 10.92 -5.63 -4.19
CA PHE A 52 10.44 -4.32 -3.71
C PHE A 52 10.05 -3.36 -4.85
N THR A 53 9.17 -3.84 -5.73
CA THR A 53 8.84 -3.17 -7.00
C THR A 53 8.10 -1.84 -6.85
N ASP A 54 8.11 -1.05 -7.93
CA ASP A 54 7.08 -0.04 -8.20
C ASP A 54 6.78 0.05 -9.70
N LEU A 55 5.75 0.82 -10.09
CA LEU A 55 5.34 1.02 -11.50
C LEU A 55 4.81 2.44 -11.69
N ILE A 56 5.21 3.08 -12.80
CA ILE A 56 4.64 4.37 -13.21
C ILE A 56 4.50 4.45 -14.75
N ARG A 57 3.57 5.28 -15.22
CA ARG A 57 3.46 5.69 -16.62
C ARG A 57 3.96 7.14 -16.72
N PHE A 58 4.95 7.40 -17.58
CA PHE A 58 5.61 8.71 -17.71
C PHE A 58 6.05 8.90 -19.17
N GLN A 59 5.75 10.07 -19.77
CA GLN A 59 6.07 10.39 -21.17
C GLN A 59 5.71 9.24 -22.14
N ASP A 60 4.47 8.75 -22.03
CA ASP A 60 3.89 7.64 -22.81
C ASP A 60 4.66 6.30 -22.78
N LYS A 61 5.52 6.12 -21.78
CA LYS A 61 6.24 4.89 -21.48
C LYS A 61 5.92 4.37 -20.08
N TRP A 62 6.14 3.07 -19.90
CA TRP A 62 6.14 2.39 -18.62
C TRP A 62 7.54 2.40 -18.01
N TYR A 63 7.64 2.69 -16.72
CA TYR A 63 8.86 2.45 -15.95
C TYR A 63 8.56 1.59 -14.73
N CYS A 64 9.37 0.56 -14.51
CA CYS A 64 9.30 -0.34 -13.37
C CYS A 64 10.64 -0.30 -12.62
N THR A 65 10.58 -0.05 -11.32
CA THR A 65 11.76 -0.07 -10.43
C THR A 65 11.74 -1.29 -9.52
N PHE A 66 12.91 -1.75 -9.09
CA PHE A 66 13.12 -2.75 -8.03
C PHE A 66 14.58 -2.78 -7.56
N ARG A 67 14.82 -3.39 -6.41
CA ARG A 67 16.17 -3.70 -5.92
C ARG A 67 16.69 -4.98 -6.56
N GLU A 68 17.94 -4.94 -7.02
CA GLU A 68 18.77 -6.10 -7.37
C GLU A 68 19.84 -6.33 -6.30
N SER A 69 20.08 -7.57 -5.91
CA SER A 69 21.11 -7.94 -4.93
C SER A 69 21.40 -9.45 -4.89
N GLU A 70 22.27 -9.87 -3.96
CA GLU A 70 22.52 -11.28 -3.63
C GLU A 70 21.41 -11.93 -2.78
N GLY A 71 20.59 -11.13 -2.07
CA GLY A 71 19.61 -11.66 -1.12
C GLY A 71 18.74 -10.59 -0.43
N HIS A 72 17.70 -11.02 0.30
CA HIS A 72 16.64 -10.13 0.83
C HIS A 72 17.13 -9.03 1.79
N VAL A 73 18.26 -9.20 2.47
CA VAL A 73 18.87 -8.23 3.40
C VAL A 73 20.39 -8.24 3.26
N GLY A 74 21.02 -7.07 3.22
CA GLY A 74 22.46 -6.92 3.15
C GLY A 74 23.03 -7.01 1.74
N GLY A 75 24.33 -6.69 1.64
CA GLY A 75 25.03 -6.43 0.39
C GLY A 75 24.65 -5.07 -0.22
N ASP A 76 25.52 -4.54 -1.09
CA ASP A 76 25.33 -3.23 -1.75
C ASP A 76 24.26 -3.34 -2.85
N GLY A 77 22.99 -3.39 -2.41
CA GLY A 77 21.81 -3.46 -3.27
C GLY A 77 21.70 -2.27 -4.23
N LYS A 78 21.25 -2.55 -5.44
CA LYS A 78 21.22 -1.59 -6.56
C LYS A 78 19.80 -1.41 -7.08
N LEU A 79 19.46 -0.22 -7.54
CA LEU A 79 18.11 0.11 -7.99
C LEU A 79 18.04 0.01 -9.52
N ARG A 80 17.42 -1.05 -10.03
CA ARG A 80 17.17 -1.21 -11.46
C ARG A 80 15.99 -0.34 -11.87
N VAL A 81 16.10 0.30 -13.03
CA VAL A 81 14.99 0.92 -13.76
C VAL A 81 14.84 0.19 -15.08
N LEU A 82 13.67 -0.42 -15.29
CA LEU A 82 13.27 -0.92 -16.59
C LEU A 82 12.31 0.05 -17.27
N GLU A 83 12.42 0.14 -18.60
CA GLU A 83 11.52 0.89 -19.48
C GLU A 83 10.75 -0.08 -20.40
N SER A 84 9.53 0.29 -20.78
CA SER A 84 8.79 -0.36 -21.86
C SER A 84 7.80 0.59 -22.54
N ALA A 85 7.66 0.51 -23.86
CA ALA A 85 6.63 1.26 -24.59
C ALA A 85 5.24 0.60 -24.46
N ASP A 86 5.18 -0.70 -24.71
CA ASP A 86 3.97 -1.53 -24.78
C ASP A 86 3.64 -2.27 -23.45
N GLY A 87 4.59 -2.32 -22.53
CA GLY A 87 4.53 -3.11 -21.30
C GLY A 87 4.66 -4.62 -21.53
N ASP A 88 5.00 -5.05 -22.74
CA ASP A 88 5.25 -6.44 -23.14
C ASP A 88 6.74 -6.71 -23.33
N LYS A 89 7.49 -5.75 -23.91
CA LYS A 89 8.95 -5.82 -24.12
C LYS A 89 9.64 -4.83 -23.19
N TRP A 90 10.51 -5.32 -22.32
CA TRP A 90 11.18 -4.53 -21.29
C TRP A 90 12.70 -4.51 -21.49
N SER A 91 13.31 -3.36 -21.24
CA SER A 91 14.77 -3.14 -21.30
C SER A 91 15.24 -2.35 -20.08
N SER A 92 16.51 -2.52 -19.69
CA SER A 92 17.11 -1.71 -18.62
C SER A 92 17.39 -0.30 -19.13
N ALA A 93 16.74 0.71 -18.53
CA ALA A 93 17.02 2.12 -18.76
C ALA A 93 18.16 2.64 -17.86
N ALA A 94 18.20 2.20 -16.59
CA ALA A 94 19.23 2.61 -15.65
C ALA A 94 19.49 1.57 -14.55
N LEU A 95 20.64 1.70 -13.88
CA LEU A 95 21.00 0.99 -12.66
C LEU A 95 21.69 1.97 -11.71
N LEU A 96 21.03 2.34 -10.62
CA LEU A 96 21.57 3.26 -9.62
C LEU A 96 22.25 2.46 -8.50
N ALA A 97 23.39 2.94 -8.03
CA ALA A 97 24.17 2.38 -6.93
C ALA A 97 24.82 3.50 -6.12
N GLU A 98 25.18 3.22 -4.87
CA GLU A 98 25.91 4.10 -3.96
C GLU A 98 26.90 3.22 -3.19
N GLU A 99 28.18 3.62 -3.13
CA GLU A 99 29.25 2.76 -2.61
C GLU A 99 29.11 2.55 -1.09
N GLY A 100 29.09 1.29 -0.64
CA GLY A 100 28.91 0.95 0.78
C GLY A 100 27.49 1.16 1.32
N VAL A 101 26.49 1.32 0.43
CA VAL A 101 25.08 1.51 0.81
C VAL A 101 24.18 0.50 0.09
N ASP A 102 23.44 -0.28 0.88
CA ASP A 102 22.36 -1.13 0.40
C ASP A 102 21.15 -0.25 0.04
N LEU A 103 20.97 0.04 -1.26
CA LEU A 103 19.80 0.76 -1.76
C LEU A 103 18.59 -0.16 -1.88
N ARG A 104 17.44 0.30 -1.37
CA ARG A 104 16.25 -0.51 -1.13
C ARG A 104 14.95 0.19 -1.50
N ASP A 105 13.92 -0.62 -1.74
CA ASP A 105 12.51 -0.20 -1.87
C ASP A 105 12.27 1.00 -2.82
N PRO A 106 12.75 0.97 -4.08
CA PRO A 106 12.69 2.12 -4.99
C PRO A 106 11.26 2.46 -5.46
N LYS A 107 10.66 3.49 -4.87
CA LYS A 107 9.32 4.00 -5.20
C LYS A 107 9.39 5.21 -6.13
N LEU A 108 8.56 5.22 -7.17
CA LEU A 108 8.49 6.26 -8.18
C LEU A 108 7.36 7.26 -7.92
N SER A 109 7.57 8.49 -8.36
CA SER A 109 6.56 9.54 -8.44
C SER A 109 6.93 10.56 -9.52
N THR A 110 5.97 11.33 -10.02
CA THR A 110 6.22 12.49 -10.87
C THR A 110 6.22 13.75 -10.02
N THR A 111 7.25 14.59 -10.17
CA THR A 111 7.39 15.85 -9.43
C THR A 111 6.48 16.95 -9.96
N ALA A 112 6.30 18.02 -9.16
CA ALA A 112 5.59 19.23 -9.59
C ALA A 112 6.25 19.93 -10.82
N ASP A 113 7.54 19.70 -11.07
CA ASP A 113 8.28 20.23 -12.23
C ASP A 113 8.47 19.20 -13.37
N GLY A 114 7.65 18.13 -13.39
CA GLY A 114 7.55 17.20 -14.52
C GLY A 114 8.70 16.20 -14.68
N ARG A 115 9.51 16.00 -13.63
CA ARG A 115 10.57 14.97 -13.56
C ARG A 115 10.02 13.67 -12.97
N LEU A 116 10.68 12.56 -13.27
CA LEU A 116 10.61 11.38 -12.41
C LEU A 116 11.44 11.63 -11.15
N MET A 117 10.89 11.21 -10.02
CA MET A 117 11.54 11.14 -8.72
C MET A 117 11.45 9.73 -8.19
N MET A 118 12.59 9.17 -7.81
CA MET A 118 12.70 7.91 -7.07
C MET A 118 13.02 8.22 -5.62
N VAL A 119 12.28 7.60 -4.70
CA VAL A 119 12.61 7.50 -3.28
C VAL A 119 13.09 6.08 -3.01
N ALA A 120 14.12 5.93 -2.20
CA ALA A 120 14.66 4.65 -1.77
C ALA A 120 15.08 4.71 -0.29
N GLY A 121 15.16 3.56 0.36
CA GLY A 121 15.94 3.44 1.59
C GLY A 121 17.42 3.22 1.28
N GLY A 122 18.33 3.77 2.10
CA GLY A 122 19.75 3.42 2.08
C GLY A 122 20.16 2.86 3.43
N SER A 123 20.62 1.60 3.47
CA SER A 123 21.11 0.92 4.67
C SER A 123 22.64 0.77 4.63
N ILE A 124 23.31 0.99 5.77
CA ILE A 124 24.77 0.89 5.91
C ILE A 124 25.08 -0.30 6.82
N TYR A 125 25.87 -1.25 6.32
CA TYR A 125 26.18 -2.51 7.01
C TYR A 125 27.65 -2.62 7.40
N LYS A 126 27.91 -3.12 8.62
CA LYS A 126 29.22 -3.59 9.05
C LYS A 126 29.21 -5.12 9.09
N GLY A 127 29.59 -5.73 7.97
CA GLY A 127 29.40 -7.17 7.76
C GLY A 127 27.92 -7.52 7.67
N LYS A 128 27.32 -8.01 8.77
CA LYS A 128 25.87 -8.30 8.86
C LYS A 128 25.10 -7.39 9.83
N GLU A 129 25.80 -6.52 10.56
CA GLU A 129 25.19 -5.56 11.49
C GLU A 129 24.72 -4.32 10.72
N LEU A 130 23.45 -3.92 10.89
CA LEU A 130 22.94 -2.64 10.38
C LEU A 130 23.42 -1.53 11.31
N VAL A 131 24.40 -0.74 10.88
CA VAL A 131 25.03 0.31 11.71
C VAL A 131 24.45 1.71 11.46
N GLY A 132 23.72 1.90 10.36
CA GLY A 132 22.98 3.12 10.06
C GLY A 132 22.01 2.91 8.90
N ARG A 133 21.01 3.80 8.79
CA ARG A 133 20.14 3.89 7.62
C ARG A 133 19.63 5.31 7.44
N ARG A 134 19.30 5.70 6.21
CA ARG A 134 18.72 7.01 5.86
C ARG A 134 18.12 6.94 4.45
N PRO A 135 16.97 7.56 4.17
CA PRO A 135 16.41 7.54 2.82
C PRO A 135 17.32 8.24 1.80
N ARG A 136 17.12 7.90 0.53
CA ARG A 136 17.75 8.48 -0.65
C ARG A 136 16.70 8.96 -1.62
N VAL A 137 17.03 10.00 -2.39
CA VAL A 137 16.25 10.43 -3.56
C VAL A 137 17.13 10.56 -4.79
N ALA A 138 16.57 10.27 -5.96
CA ALA A 138 17.19 10.48 -7.26
C ALA A 138 16.14 10.98 -8.27
N PHE A 139 16.57 11.73 -9.28
CA PHE A 139 15.66 12.37 -10.25
C PHE A 139 16.12 12.15 -11.70
N ALA A 140 15.17 11.98 -12.62
CA ALA A 140 15.43 11.94 -14.07
C ALA A 140 14.41 12.77 -14.85
N LYS A 141 14.82 13.32 -16.01
CA LYS A 141 13.91 14.05 -16.93
C LYS A 141 13.29 13.14 -18.00
N ASP A 142 13.92 12.00 -18.25
CA ASP A 142 13.69 11.08 -19.37
C ASP A 142 13.55 9.61 -18.93
N GLY A 143 13.80 9.30 -17.65
CA GLY A 143 13.84 7.94 -17.11
C GLY A 143 15.17 7.19 -17.31
N HIS A 144 16.14 7.78 -18.02
CA HIS A 144 17.46 7.20 -18.32
C HIS A 144 18.58 7.92 -17.56
N GLN A 145 18.61 9.26 -17.60
CA GLN A 145 19.63 10.08 -16.97
C GLN A 145 19.20 10.47 -15.56
N TRP A 146 19.54 9.62 -14.59
CA TRP A 146 19.28 9.83 -13.18
C TRP A 146 20.40 10.63 -12.51
N SER A 147 20.04 11.53 -11.59
CA SER A 147 20.99 12.08 -10.62
C SER A 147 21.58 10.96 -9.75
N ALA A 148 22.76 11.20 -9.18
CA ALA A 148 23.24 10.37 -8.08
C ALA A 148 22.18 10.30 -6.95
N PRO A 149 22.05 9.17 -6.24
CA PRO A 149 21.28 9.10 -5.01
C PRO A 149 21.83 10.11 -3.99
N GLN A 150 20.95 10.88 -3.35
CA GLN A 150 21.32 11.85 -2.33
C GLN A 150 20.52 11.64 -1.03
N PRO A 151 21.13 11.79 0.16
CA PRO A 151 20.47 11.62 1.45
C PRO A 151 19.41 12.69 1.72
N VAL A 152 18.27 12.27 2.26
CA VAL A 152 17.22 13.16 2.79
C VAL A 152 16.84 12.77 4.22
N LEU A 153 16.03 13.57 4.90
CA LEU A 153 15.69 13.42 6.33
C LEU A 153 16.94 13.26 7.23
N SER A 154 16.77 12.71 8.44
CA SER A 154 17.82 12.39 9.41
C SER A 154 18.28 10.94 9.31
N ASP A 155 19.40 10.61 9.93
CA ASP A 155 19.82 9.22 10.13
C ASP A 155 18.80 8.49 11.03
N GLY A 156 18.55 7.19 10.77
CA GLY A 156 17.51 6.37 11.42
C GLY A 156 16.20 6.31 10.64
N GLU A 157 15.86 7.38 9.94
CA GLU A 157 14.61 7.53 9.17
C GLU A 157 14.50 6.56 7.97
N TRP A 158 13.28 6.35 7.52
CA TRP A 158 12.97 5.63 6.28
C TRP A 158 11.69 6.15 5.63
N LEU A 159 11.84 7.18 4.79
CA LEU A 159 10.78 7.69 3.93
C LEU A 159 10.45 6.62 2.88
N TRP A 160 9.34 5.90 3.03
CA TRP A 160 9.09 4.68 2.24
C TRP A 160 8.48 4.94 0.87
N ARG A 161 7.49 5.83 0.80
CA ARG A 161 6.83 6.25 -0.44
C ARG A 161 6.49 7.74 -0.37
N VAL A 162 6.58 8.42 -1.51
CA VAL A 162 6.16 9.81 -1.69
C VAL A 162 5.00 9.87 -2.70
N THR A 163 4.11 10.85 -2.52
CA THR A 163 3.05 11.21 -3.46
C THR A 163 2.98 12.73 -3.57
N TRP A 164 2.85 13.26 -4.78
CA TRP A 164 2.79 14.70 -5.04
C TRP A 164 1.33 15.19 -5.17
N HIS A 165 1.03 16.35 -4.59
CA HIS A 165 -0.27 17.02 -4.61
C HIS A 165 -0.07 18.52 -4.37
N ASP A 166 -0.86 19.37 -5.03
CA ASP A 166 -0.80 20.85 -4.93
C ASP A 166 0.64 21.44 -4.98
N GLY A 167 1.46 20.93 -5.90
CA GLY A 167 2.84 21.38 -6.08
C GLY A 167 3.83 20.94 -4.99
N ARG A 168 3.43 20.06 -4.08
CA ARG A 168 4.26 19.58 -2.97
C ARG A 168 4.34 18.05 -2.92
N ALA A 169 5.51 17.55 -2.54
CA ALA A 169 5.73 16.17 -2.12
C ALA A 169 5.14 15.95 -0.73
N TYR A 170 4.57 14.78 -0.50
CA TYR A 170 4.16 14.27 0.82
C TYR A 170 4.61 12.83 0.96
N GLY A 171 5.05 12.44 2.16
CA GLY A 171 5.44 11.07 2.45
C GLY A 171 5.57 10.82 3.93
N VAL A 172 5.51 9.55 4.31
CA VAL A 172 5.62 9.11 5.71
C VAL A 172 6.95 8.40 5.89
N SER A 173 7.67 8.76 6.95
CA SER A 173 8.82 8.01 7.44
C SER A 173 8.48 7.28 8.72
N TYR A 174 9.24 6.22 8.99
CA TYR A 174 9.30 5.56 10.30
C TYR A 174 10.75 5.47 10.76
N ASP A 175 10.99 5.63 12.07
CA ASP A 175 12.30 5.32 12.67
C ASP A 175 12.31 3.94 13.35
N GLY A 176 12.68 2.92 12.57
CA GLY A 176 12.94 1.56 13.05
C GLY A 176 14.30 1.37 13.73
N ALA A 177 15.13 2.41 13.80
CA ALA A 177 16.41 2.43 14.54
C ALA A 177 16.31 3.19 15.86
N SER A 178 15.12 3.69 16.22
CA SER A 178 14.85 4.42 17.46
C SER A 178 15.33 3.66 18.69
N LYS A 179 16.03 4.39 19.56
CA LYS A 179 16.57 3.87 20.83
C LYS A 179 15.67 4.23 22.03
N GLU A 180 14.41 4.57 21.77
CA GLU A 180 13.43 4.80 22.82
C GLU A 180 13.17 3.54 23.65
N LYS A 181 12.96 3.73 24.97
CA LYS A 181 12.75 2.63 25.93
C LYS A 181 11.49 1.80 25.67
N THR A 182 10.57 2.32 24.85
CA THR A 182 9.35 1.66 24.38
C THR A 182 9.64 0.54 23.38
N GLY A 183 10.73 0.65 22.60
CA GLY A 183 10.95 -0.19 21.42
C GLY A 183 9.87 -0.02 20.34
N GLU A 184 9.17 1.12 20.35
CA GLU A 184 8.18 1.55 19.37
C GLU A 184 8.88 2.27 18.19
N TRP A 185 8.23 2.34 17.03
CA TRP A 185 8.76 3.03 15.84
C TRP A 185 7.97 4.32 15.57
N PRO A 186 8.53 5.52 15.82
CA PRO A 186 7.87 6.79 15.54
C PRO A 186 7.50 6.91 14.05
N LEU A 187 6.21 7.14 13.77
CA LEU A 187 5.69 7.37 12.41
C LEU A 187 5.48 8.88 12.21
N THR A 188 6.10 9.48 11.18
CA THR A 188 6.05 10.93 10.94
C THR A 188 5.65 11.28 9.51
N LEU A 189 4.68 12.19 9.38
CA LEU A 189 4.27 12.78 8.11
C LEU A 189 5.14 14.00 7.78
N TRP A 190 5.73 13.98 6.59
CA TRP A 190 6.57 15.04 6.05
C TRP A 190 5.98 15.60 4.75
N SER A 191 6.38 16.83 4.41
CA SER A 191 6.14 17.40 3.08
C SER A 191 7.33 18.23 2.60
N SER A 192 7.54 18.27 1.28
CA SER A 192 8.62 19.02 0.63
C SER A 192 8.10 19.78 -0.59
N LYS A 193 8.84 20.80 -1.04
CA LYS A 193 8.59 21.53 -2.30
C LYS A 193 9.41 20.99 -3.48
N ASP A 194 10.55 20.36 -3.20
CA ASP A 194 11.56 19.94 -4.19
C ASP A 194 11.83 18.42 -4.18
N GLY A 195 11.31 17.71 -3.19
CA GLY A 195 11.57 16.29 -2.94
C GLY A 195 12.86 16.01 -2.18
N ILE A 196 13.57 17.04 -1.71
CA ILE A 196 14.89 16.96 -1.06
C ILE A 196 14.81 17.53 0.36
N GLN A 197 14.33 18.77 0.51
CA GLN A 197 14.18 19.45 1.79
C GLN A 197 12.77 19.23 2.34
N TYR A 198 12.66 18.51 3.46
CA TYR A 198 11.38 18.10 4.05
C TYR A 198 11.07 18.85 5.35
N GLU A 199 9.87 19.39 5.40
CA GLU A 199 9.23 20.04 6.55
C GLU A 199 8.36 18.99 7.28
N ARG A 200 8.52 18.83 8.59
CA ARG A 200 7.67 17.92 9.39
C ARG A 200 6.27 18.53 9.55
N ILE A 201 5.23 17.76 9.24
CA ILE A 201 3.83 18.14 9.52
C ILE A 201 3.43 17.67 10.92
N THR A 202 3.44 16.36 11.15
CA THR A 202 2.98 15.78 12.42
C THR A 202 3.55 14.38 12.63
N ALA A 203 3.59 13.93 13.89
CA ALA A 203 3.61 12.50 14.18
C ALA A 203 2.22 11.91 13.86
N LEU A 204 2.20 10.63 13.54
CA LEU A 204 0.99 9.87 13.25
C LEU A 204 0.76 8.85 14.38
N GLU A 205 -0.39 8.97 15.05
CA GLU A 205 -0.72 8.19 16.25
C GLU A 205 -1.17 6.76 15.91
N VAL A 206 -0.23 5.98 15.36
CA VAL A 206 -0.35 4.54 15.08
C VAL A 206 0.66 3.80 15.95
N THR A 207 0.24 2.73 16.63
CA THR A 207 1.08 1.93 17.53
C THR A 207 1.56 0.64 16.88
N ASP A 208 2.40 -0.11 17.60
CA ASP A 208 2.83 -1.47 17.29
C ASP A 208 3.73 -1.58 16.05
N ARG A 209 4.78 -0.77 16.06
CA ARG A 209 5.82 -0.69 15.03
C ARG A 209 5.25 -0.40 13.66
N PRO A 210 4.54 0.74 13.48
CA PRO A 210 4.10 1.17 12.17
C PRO A 210 5.31 1.45 11.26
N ASN A 211 5.15 1.24 9.95
CA ASN A 211 6.25 1.38 9.00
C ASN A 211 5.78 1.75 7.58
N GLU A 212 5.80 0.79 6.65
CA GLU A 212 5.51 0.99 5.24
C GLU A 212 4.12 1.60 5.06
N THR A 213 4.09 2.83 4.57
CA THR A 213 2.89 3.66 4.50
C THR A 213 2.74 4.24 3.10
N THR A 214 1.67 3.88 2.41
CA THR A 214 1.27 4.57 1.17
C THR A 214 0.32 5.72 1.51
N LEU A 215 0.52 6.87 0.86
CA LEU A 215 -0.41 7.99 0.86
C LEU A 215 -1.08 8.13 -0.52
N ARG A 216 -2.33 8.58 -0.56
CA ARG A 216 -2.98 9.15 -1.75
C ARG A 216 -3.87 10.32 -1.34
N PHE A 217 -4.18 11.18 -2.31
CA PHE A 217 -5.16 12.25 -2.16
C PHE A 217 -6.42 11.88 -2.94
N MET A 218 -7.57 12.20 -2.38
CA MET A 218 -8.87 12.12 -3.02
C MET A 218 -9.18 13.43 -3.77
N PRO A 219 -10.14 13.46 -4.72
CA PRO A 219 -10.43 14.65 -5.53
C PRO A 219 -10.84 15.91 -4.74
N ASP A 220 -11.28 15.76 -3.49
CA ASP A 220 -11.66 16.84 -2.57
C ASP A 220 -10.51 17.30 -1.64
N GLY A 221 -9.30 16.76 -1.82
CA GLY A 221 -8.12 17.09 -1.02
C GLY A 221 -7.99 16.32 0.31
N GLU A 222 -8.86 15.34 0.59
CA GLU A 222 -8.64 14.40 1.69
C GLU A 222 -7.43 13.50 1.41
N MET A 223 -6.56 13.34 2.40
CA MET A 223 -5.41 12.44 2.37
C MET A 223 -5.79 11.13 3.04
N ILE A 224 -5.62 10.03 2.32
CA ILE A 224 -5.79 8.66 2.82
C ILE A 224 -4.39 8.05 3.01
N ALA A 225 -4.19 7.35 4.12
CA ALA A 225 -3.00 6.56 4.41
C ALA A 225 -3.34 5.07 4.54
N LEU A 226 -2.44 4.18 4.10
CA LEU A 226 -2.52 2.74 4.34
C LEU A 226 -1.18 2.27 4.94
N VAL A 227 -1.21 1.86 6.22
CA VAL A 227 -0.05 1.67 7.09
C VAL A 227 0.13 0.20 7.46
N ARG A 228 1.34 -0.34 7.27
CA ARG A 228 1.79 -1.64 7.81
C ARG A 228 2.26 -1.50 9.26
N ARG A 229 2.01 -2.52 10.10
CA ARG A 229 2.47 -2.66 11.50
C ARG A 229 3.21 -4.00 11.67
N GLU A 230 4.15 -4.08 12.62
CA GLU A 230 5.02 -5.25 12.83
C GLU A 230 4.96 -5.89 14.22
N SER A 231 4.24 -5.31 15.19
CA SER A 231 3.91 -5.96 16.46
C SER A 231 2.41 -5.93 16.77
N GLY A 232 2.02 -6.21 18.02
CA GLY A 232 0.61 -6.32 18.40
C GLY A 232 -0.07 -7.45 17.63
N ASN A 233 -1.23 -7.16 17.05
CA ASN A 233 -1.92 -8.05 16.10
C ASN A 233 -1.37 -8.00 14.66
N THR A 234 -0.39 -7.12 14.38
CA THR A 234 0.21 -6.87 13.04
C THR A 234 -0.77 -6.41 11.96
N HIS A 235 -2.00 -6.08 12.33
CA HIS A 235 -3.05 -5.63 11.41
C HIS A 235 -2.71 -4.27 10.79
N GLY A 236 -2.96 -4.11 9.50
CA GLY A 236 -2.80 -2.83 8.82
C GLY A 236 -3.82 -1.79 9.32
N TRP A 237 -3.48 -0.51 9.22
CA TRP A 237 -4.36 0.59 9.62
C TRP A 237 -4.59 1.54 8.42
N ILE A 238 -5.82 2.00 8.24
CA ILE A 238 -6.19 3.05 7.28
C ILE A 238 -6.33 4.37 8.04
N GLY A 239 -5.72 5.43 7.53
CA GLY A 239 -5.82 6.79 8.07
C GLY A 239 -6.56 7.72 7.14
N GLN A 240 -7.31 8.67 7.70
CA GLN A 240 -7.98 9.76 6.99
C GLN A 240 -7.59 11.12 7.59
N SER A 241 -7.33 12.12 6.75
CA SER A 241 -7.01 13.48 7.20
C SER A 241 -7.27 14.56 6.15
N ARG A 242 -7.58 15.79 6.58
CA ARG A 242 -7.79 16.97 5.72
C ARG A 242 -6.83 18.09 6.11
N LYS A 243 -6.58 19.04 5.19
CA LYS A 243 -5.66 20.17 5.38
C LYS A 243 -5.93 20.87 6.73
N PRO A 244 -4.91 21.11 7.59
CA PRO A 244 -3.46 21.06 7.32
C PRO A 244 -2.79 19.68 7.57
N TYR A 245 -3.55 18.58 7.61
CA TYR A 245 -3.07 17.20 7.78
C TYR A 245 -2.43 16.87 9.15
N THR A 246 -2.75 17.66 10.18
CA THR A 246 -2.23 17.52 11.55
C THR A 246 -3.13 16.71 12.50
N LYS A 247 -4.33 16.31 12.05
CA LYS A 247 -5.28 15.48 12.81
C LYS A 247 -5.75 14.32 11.95
N TRP A 248 -5.77 13.12 12.52
CA TRP A 248 -6.03 11.88 11.79
C TRP A 248 -7.12 11.06 12.46
N THR A 249 -7.93 10.38 11.66
CA THR A 249 -8.85 9.33 12.12
C THR A 249 -8.35 8.00 11.58
N TRP A 250 -8.29 6.98 12.44
CA TRP A 250 -7.67 5.69 12.14
C TRP A 250 -8.67 4.54 12.25
N HIS A 251 -8.55 3.57 11.34
CA HIS A 251 -9.36 2.35 11.28
C HIS A 251 -8.44 1.15 11.09
N GLU A 252 -8.48 0.19 12.00
CA GLU A 252 -7.80 -1.10 11.79
C GLU A 252 -8.52 -1.93 10.71
N ILE A 253 -7.75 -2.57 9.83
CA ILE A 253 -8.24 -3.63 8.95
C ILE A 253 -7.77 -5.00 9.46
N GLY A 254 -8.63 -6.02 9.43
CA GLY A 254 -8.36 -7.37 9.96
C GLY A 254 -7.35 -8.21 9.16
N HIS A 255 -6.32 -7.58 8.59
CA HIS A 255 -5.33 -8.18 7.70
C HIS A 255 -3.94 -7.59 7.96
N ARG A 256 -2.94 -8.45 8.12
CA ARG A 256 -1.53 -8.04 8.04
C ARG A 256 -1.16 -7.65 6.60
N LEU A 257 -0.38 -6.59 6.46
CA LEU A 257 0.11 -6.06 5.18
C LEU A 257 1.60 -6.34 4.98
N GLY A 258 2.06 -6.29 3.73
CA GLY A 258 3.48 -6.34 3.36
C GLY A 258 3.70 -5.64 2.01
N GLY A 259 4.42 -4.52 2.02
CA GLY A 259 4.59 -3.62 0.88
C GLY A 259 3.28 -3.03 0.32
N PRO A 260 2.34 -2.51 1.14
CA PRO A 260 1.03 -2.07 0.68
C PRO A 260 1.06 -0.85 -0.26
N ASP A 261 0.34 -0.94 -1.37
CA ASP A 261 0.08 0.19 -2.28
C ASP A 261 -1.42 0.28 -2.60
N PHE A 262 -1.92 1.47 -2.97
CA PHE A 262 -3.31 1.64 -3.38
C PHE A 262 -3.49 2.77 -4.40
N ILE A 263 -4.62 2.77 -5.09
CA ILE A 263 -4.97 3.71 -6.16
C ILE A 263 -6.47 4.04 -6.11
N HIS A 264 -6.86 5.26 -6.47
CA HIS A 264 -8.24 5.60 -6.82
C HIS A 264 -8.40 5.57 -8.35
N LEU A 265 -9.52 5.05 -8.85
CA LEU A 265 -9.82 4.99 -10.27
C LEU A 265 -10.61 6.24 -10.72
N PRO A 266 -10.70 6.51 -12.04
CA PRO A 266 -11.51 7.62 -12.57
C PRO A 266 -13.01 7.54 -12.23
N ASP A 267 -13.52 6.37 -11.84
CA ASP A 267 -14.90 6.16 -11.38
C ASP A 267 -15.07 6.31 -9.85
N GLY A 268 -14.03 6.77 -9.14
CA GLY A 268 -14.03 7.00 -7.70
C GLY A 268 -13.80 5.76 -6.84
N ARG A 269 -13.81 4.54 -7.41
CA ARG A 269 -13.51 3.32 -6.64
C ARG A 269 -12.05 3.27 -6.25
N MET A 270 -11.76 2.76 -5.05
CA MET A 270 -10.40 2.58 -4.56
C MET A 270 -10.02 1.09 -4.57
N TRP A 271 -8.76 0.82 -4.88
CA TRP A 271 -8.20 -0.54 -4.93
C TRP A 271 -6.82 -0.56 -4.29
N ALA A 272 -6.58 -1.54 -3.44
CA ALA A 272 -5.32 -1.72 -2.72
C ALA A 272 -4.72 -3.10 -3.05
N ALA A 273 -3.39 -3.20 -3.05
CA ALA A 273 -2.69 -4.45 -3.24
C ALA A 273 -1.55 -4.59 -2.21
N SER A 274 -1.35 -5.80 -1.69
CA SER A 274 -0.34 -6.07 -0.66
C SER A 274 -0.04 -7.57 -0.55
N ARG A 275 0.85 -7.93 0.36
CA ARG A 275 1.09 -9.31 0.77
C ARG A 275 -0.03 -9.74 1.73
N SER A 276 -0.80 -10.74 1.36
CA SER A 276 -1.65 -11.48 2.28
C SER A 276 -0.84 -12.54 3.00
N TYR A 277 -1.07 -12.67 4.31
CA TYR A 277 -0.43 -13.64 5.20
C TYR A 277 -1.43 -14.71 5.60
N GLY A 278 -1.59 -15.75 4.77
CA GLY A 278 -2.41 -16.93 5.06
C GLY A 278 -1.55 -18.14 5.47
N ARG A 279 -2.01 -19.36 5.10
CA ARG A 279 -1.16 -20.57 5.12
C ARG A 279 0.14 -20.38 4.32
N GLU A 280 0.06 -19.57 3.25
CA GLU A 280 1.18 -19.13 2.44
C GLU A 280 1.13 -17.61 2.30
N ALA A 281 2.29 -16.97 2.10
CA ALA A 281 2.36 -15.59 1.65
C ALA A 281 1.94 -15.51 0.17
N LYS A 282 1.02 -14.60 -0.16
CA LYS A 282 0.55 -14.33 -1.53
C LYS A 282 0.47 -12.84 -1.80
N THR A 283 0.62 -12.45 -3.06
CA THR A 283 0.24 -11.10 -3.53
C THR A 283 -1.26 -11.10 -3.83
N VAL A 284 -2.00 -10.12 -3.31
CA VAL A 284 -3.45 -9.98 -3.52
C VAL A 284 -3.84 -8.58 -3.94
N LEU A 285 -4.94 -8.48 -4.68
CA LEU A 285 -5.70 -7.25 -4.93
C LEU A 285 -6.95 -7.28 -4.04
N ALA A 286 -7.24 -6.13 -3.45
CA ALA A 286 -8.33 -5.93 -2.51
C ALA A 286 -9.23 -4.77 -2.96
N ALA A 287 -10.54 -4.96 -2.82
CA ALA A 287 -11.48 -3.86 -2.81
C ALA A 287 -11.20 -2.99 -1.57
N PHE A 288 -11.10 -1.68 -1.76
CA PHE A 288 -10.61 -0.76 -0.75
C PHE A 288 -11.54 0.44 -0.57
N SER A 289 -11.58 0.99 0.64
CA SER A 289 -12.26 2.24 0.98
C SER A 289 -11.52 2.92 2.13
N PRO A 290 -11.89 4.16 2.52
CA PRO A 290 -11.31 4.84 3.69
C PRO A 290 -11.45 4.10 5.04
N THR A 291 -12.27 3.04 5.12
CA THR A 291 -12.50 2.25 6.36
C THR A 291 -12.45 0.73 6.15
N SER A 292 -12.14 0.23 4.95
CA SER A 292 -12.16 -1.21 4.66
C SER A 292 -11.13 -1.66 3.63
N TYR A 293 -10.65 -2.89 3.81
CA TYR A 293 -9.76 -3.61 2.88
C TYR A 293 -10.23 -5.06 2.85
N GLN A 294 -10.66 -5.53 1.69
CA GLN A 294 -11.14 -6.90 1.48
C GLN A 294 -10.38 -7.52 0.30
N PRO A 295 -9.48 -8.50 0.51
CA PRO A 295 -8.86 -9.28 -0.56
C PRO A 295 -9.93 -9.98 -1.41
N VAL A 296 -9.83 -9.85 -2.74
CA VAL A 296 -10.82 -10.40 -3.69
C VAL A 296 -10.19 -11.14 -4.87
N LEU A 297 -8.89 -10.94 -5.12
CA LEU A 297 -8.15 -11.60 -6.19
C LEU A 297 -6.72 -11.92 -5.74
N THR A 298 -6.27 -13.15 -6.02
CA THR A 298 -4.94 -13.65 -5.65
C THR A 298 -4.11 -13.92 -6.90
N PHE A 299 -2.87 -13.43 -6.94
CA PHE A 299 -2.00 -13.57 -8.11
C PHE A 299 -1.10 -14.82 -8.01
N PRO A 300 -0.61 -15.36 -9.15
CA PRO A 300 0.51 -16.30 -9.19
C PRO A 300 1.70 -15.77 -8.41
N SER A 301 1.88 -16.29 -7.20
CA SER A 301 2.80 -15.76 -6.20
C SER A 301 3.01 -16.77 -5.06
N GLY A 302 4.06 -16.56 -4.29
CA GLY A 302 4.48 -17.44 -3.21
C GLY A 302 5.86 -17.04 -2.68
N GLY A 303 6.21 -17.57 -1.51
CA GLY A 303 7.46 -17.30 -0.83
C GLY A 303 7.68 -15.81 -0.55
N ASP A 304 8.89 -15.33 -0.84
CA ASP A 304 9.20 -13.90 -0.78
C ASP A 304 8.56 -13.19 -1.99
N CYS A 305 7.55 -12.34 -1.74
CA CYS A 305 6.71 -11.75 -2.79
C CYS A 305 6.03 -10.43 -2.39
N SER A 306 5.27 -9.84 -3.32
CA SER A 306 4.44 -8.62 -3.21
C SER A 306 5.18 -7.31 -3.52
N TYR A 307 5.00 -6.26 -2.70
CA TYR A 307 5.43 -4.87 -2.91
C TYR A 307 4.93 -4.29 -4.25
N PRO A 308 3.62 -4.32 -4.54
CA PRO A 308 3.10 -3.85 -5.80
C PRO A 308 3.34 -2.36 -6.06
N GLY A 309 3.40 -2.02 -7.35
CA GLY A 309 3.19 -0.66 -7.86
C GLY A 309 1.99 -0.66 -8.81
N LEU A 310 1.04 0.26 -8.59
CA LEU A 310 -0.27 0.26 -9.23
C LEU A 310 -0.48 1.44 -10.19
N VAL A 311 -0.96 1.16 -11.40
CA VAL A 311 -1.32 2.19 -12.40
C VAL A 311 -2.61 1.80 -13.13
N TRP A 312 -3.53 2.74 -13.30
CA TRP A 312 -4.71 2.57 -14.17
C TRP A 312 -4.42 3.10 -15.57
N HIS A 313 -4.55 2.26 -16.60
CA HIS A 313 -4.34 2.64 -18.01
C HIS A 313 -5.18 1.75 -18.94
N ASP A 314 -5.80 2.34 -19.96
CA ASP A 314 -6.63 1.67 -20.97
C ASP A 314 -7.71 0.73 -20.39
N ASN A 315 -8.39 1.21 -19.34
CA ASN A 315 -9.42 0.49 -18.59
C ASN A 315 -8.96 -0.82 -17.91
N LEU A 316 -7.65 -0.96 -17.69
CA LEU A 316 -7.03 -2.04 -16.93
C LEU A 316 -6.26 -1.47 -15.73
N LEU A 317 -6.25 -2.24 -14.64
CA LEU A 317 -5.31 -2.05 -13.54
C LEU A 317 -4.02 -2.82 -13.87
N TRP A 318 -2.94 -2.09 -14.05
CA TRP A 318 -1.60 -2.62 -14.24
C TRP A 318 -0.89 -2.67 -12.90
N MET A 319 -0.24 -3.79 -12.61
CA MET A 319 0.43 -4.04 -11.33
C MET A 319 1.78 -4.70 -11.56
N SER A 320 2.88 -4.02 -11.23
CA SER A 320 4.16 -4.71 -11.00
C SER A 320 4.12 -5.41 -9.64
N TYR A 321 4.78 -6.55 -9.49
CA TYR A 321 5.05 -7.19 -8.21
C TYR A 321 6.26 -8.13 -8.34
N TYR A 322 6.85 -8.56 -7.22
CA TYR A 322 7.88 -9.61 -7.24
C TYR A 322 7.39 -10.91 -6.57
N SER A 323 8.00 -12.04 -6.90
CA SER A 323 7.78 -13.32 -6.19
C SER A 323 8.87 -14.38 -6.45
N SER A 324 9.14 -15.22 -5.44
CA SER A 324 10.00 -16.40 -5.54
C SER A 324 9.27 -17.73 -5.88
N HIS A 325 8.02 -17.71 -6.35
CA HIS A 325 7.26 -18.94 -6.60
C HIS A 325 7.83 -19.82 -7.74
N GLU A 326 8.65 -19.24 -8.62
CA GLU A 326 9.41 -19.95 -9.66
C GLU A 326 10.87 -20.24 -9.26
N GLY A 327 11.17 -20.27 -7.95
CA GLY A 327 12.49 -20.60 -7.39
C GLY A 327 13.19 -19.39 -6.76
N LYS A 328 13.70 -18.45 -7.57
CA LYS A 328 14.29 -17.18 -7.08
C LYS A 328 13.34 -16.00 -7.28
N THR A 329 13.51 -14.93 -6.48
CA THR A 329 12.68 -13.74 -6.63
C THR A 329 12.87 -13.11 -8.00
N SER A 330 11.76 -13.01 -8.73
CA SER A 330 11.68 -12.45 -10.07
C SER A 330 10.59 -11.39 -10.12
N ILE A 331 10.63 -10.52 -11.13
CA ILE A 331 9.70 -9.40 -11.30
C ILE A 331 8.62 -9.78 -12.31
N TYR A 332 7.36 -9.50 -11.98
CA TYR A 332 6.19 -9.80 -12.78
C TYR A 332 5.36 -8.54 -13.01
N LEU A 333 4.69 -8.49 -14.17
CA LEU A 333 3.68 -7.51 -14.49
C LEU A 333 2.35 -8.24 -14.70
N ALA A 334 1.33 -7.83 -13.97
CA ALA A 334 -0.05 -8.26 -14.16
C ALA A 334 -0.87 -7.15 -14.83
N ARG A 335 -1.85 -7.58 -15.64
CA ARG A 335 -2.96 -6.74 -16.13
C ARG A 335 -4.26 -7.32 -15.58
N VAL A 336 -5.05 -6.50 -14.92
CA VAL A 336 -6.33 -6.88 -14.31
C VAL A 336 -7.45 -6.04 -14.90
N LYS A 337 -8.47 -6.72 -15.40
CA LYS A 337 -9.73 -6.12 -15.78
C LYS A 337 -10.62 -6.06 -14.55
N ILE A 338 -11.08 -4.86 -14.22
CA ILE A 338 -12.01 -4.62 -13.12
C ILE A 338 -13.39 -4.40 -13.75
N GLY A 339 -14.36 -5.22 -13.38
CA GLY A 339 -15.72 -5.12 -13.89
C GLY A 339 -16.38 -3.77 -13.58
N PRO A 340 -17.55 -3.48 -14.18
CA PRO A 340 -18.34 -2.33 -13.79
C PRO A 340 -18.67 -2.38 -12.29
N ALA A 341 -18.94 -1.22 -11.69
CA ALA A 341 -19.61 -1.22 -10.40
C ALA A 341 -20.94 -1.98 -10.53
N ALA A 342 -21.28 -2.79 -9.53
CA ALA A 342 -22.59 -3.44 -9.51
C ALA A 342 -23.67 -2.35 -9.60
N ALA A 343 -24.52 -2.42 -10.62
CA ALA A 343 -25.56 -1.43 -10.82
C ALA A 343 -26.50 -1.46 -9.61
N THR A 344 -26.46 -0.40 -8.79
CA THR A 344 -27.35 -0.24 -7.65
C THR A 344 -28.78 -0.39 -8.15
N ARG A 345 -29.42 -1.51 -7.84
CA ARG A 345 -30.84 -1.71 -8.15
C ARG A 345 -31.61 -0.67 -7.35
N ALA A 346 -32.00 0.40 -8.03
CA ALA A 346 -33.02 1.31 -7.51
C ALA A 346 -34.22 0.44 -7.15
N VAL A 347 -34.58 0.43 -5.86
CA VAL A 347 -35.81 -0.18 -5.42
C VAL A 347 -36.91 0.72 -5.98
N GLN A 348 -37.61 0.22 -7.00
CA GLN A 348 -38.86 0.81 -7.42
C GLN A 348 -39.88 0.48 -6.32
N GLU A 349 -40.48 1.53 -5.76
CA GLU A 349 -41.56 1.46 -4.78
C GLU A 349 -42.88 0.99 -5.43
#